data_AF-A0A950KSY3-F1
#
_entry.id   AF-A0A950KSY3-F1
#
_cell.length_a   1.000
_cell.length_b   1.000
_cell.length_c   1.000
_cell.angle_alpha   90.00
_cell.angle_beta   90.00
_cell.angle_gamma   90.00
#
_symmetry.space_group_name_H-M   'P 1'
#
loop_
_entity.id
_entity.type
_entity.pdbx_description
1 polymer ?
#
loop_
_entity_poly.entity_id
_entity_poly.type
_entity_poly.pdbx_seq_one_letter_code
_entity_poly.pdbx_strand_id
1 'polypeptide(L)' 'MGSPQTLSEGDRRIVAAWAADCAERVLELFEAEAPEDSRPRDAIVRTRAFARGELCVAEGIRHRFMTGGAARDV' A
#
# COMPACT_ATOMS: atom_id res chain seq x y z
N MET A 1 2.39 -20.75 18.42
CA MET A 1 0.96 -20.56 18.05
C MET A 1 0.86 -19.15 17.45
N GLY A 2 0.46 -19.02 16.18
CA GLY A 2 0.39 -17.72 15.51
C GLY A 2 -0.70 -16.83 16.12
N SER A 3 -0.55 -15.51 15.99
CA SER A 3 -1.57 -14.56 16.44
C SER A 3 -2.88 -14.81 15.66
N PRO A 4 -4.06 -14.76 16.30
CA PRO A 4 -5.35 -14.90 15.61
C PRO A 4 -5.64 -13.78 14.61
N GLN A 5 -4.83 -12.71 14.60
CA GLN A 5 -4.87 -11.64 13.60
C GLN A 5 -4.01 -11.96 12.36
N THR A 6 -3.34 -13.11 12.31
CA THR A 6 -2.50 -13.50 11.17
C THR A 6 -3.37 -13.96 10.02
N LEU A 7 -3.52 -13.10 9.01
CA LEU A 7 -4.17 -13.44 7.74
C LEU A 7 -3.31 -14.39 6.91
N SER A 8 -3.93 -15.29 6.15
CA SER A 8 -3.23 -16.06 5.11
C SER A 8 -2.72 -15.11 4.00
N GLU A 9 -1.81 -15.57 3.14
CA GLU A 9 -1.39 -14.73 2.01
C GLU A 9 -2.54 -14.41 1.05
N GLY A 10 -3.44 -15.36 0.82
CA GLY A 10 -4.64 -15.15 0.03
C GLY A 10 -5.52 -14.04 0.61
N ASP A 11 -5.79 -14.10 1.92
CA ASP A 11 -6.58 -13.06 2.60
C ASP A 11 -5.87 -11.70 2.55
N ARG A 12 -4.55 -11.68 2.70
CA ARG A 12 -3.76 -10.43 2.56
C ARG A 12 -3.88 -9.83 1.16
N ARG A 13 -3.92 -10.66 0.11
CA ARG A 13 -4.10 -10.18 -1.28
C ARG A 13 -5.49 -9.58 -1.48
N ILE A 14 -6.53 -10.20 -0.92
CA ILE A 14 -7.90 -9.67 -0.96
C ILE A 14 -7.97 -8.30 -0.27
N VAL A 15 -7.42 -8.20 0.95
CA VAL A 15 -7.37 -6.93 1.69
C VAL A 15 -6.54 -5.88 0.94
N ALA A 16 -5.45 -6.26 0.28
CA ALA A 16 -4.63 -5.35 -0.51
C ALA A 16 -5.39 -4.77 -1.71
N ALA A 17 -6.15 -5.59 -2.45
CA ALA A 17 -6.99 -5.09 -3.54
C ALA A 17 -8.00 -4.05 -3.03
N TRP A 18 -8.74 -4.41 -1.97
CA TRP A 18 -9.70 -3.50 -1.34
C TRP A 18 -9.05 -2.19 -0.83
N ALA A 19 -7.88 -2.29 -0.20
CA ALA A 19 -7.15 -1.14 0.30
C ALA A 19 -6.68 -0.22 -0.83
N ALA A 20 -6.25 -0.78 -1.96
CA ALA A 20 -5.85 -0.01 -3.14
C ALA A 20 -7.04 0.77 -3.72
N ASP A 21 -8.22 0.16 -3.82
CA ASP A 21 -9.43 0.84 -4.29
C ASP A 21 -9.91 1.92 -3.31
N CYS A 22 -9.72 1.71 -2.01
CA CYS A 22 -9.98 2.73 -1.00
C CYS A 22 -9.02 3.92 -1.12
N ALA A 23 -7.73 3.67 -1.31
CA ALA A 23 -6.72 4.71 -1.42
C ALA A 23 -6.84 5.51 -2.73
N GLU A 24 -7.18 4.87 -3.84
CA GLU A 24 -7.35 5.55 -5.13
C GLU A 24 -8.48 6.58 -5.10
N ARG A 25 -9.56 6.31 -4.36
CA ARG A 25 -10.70 7.24 -4.21
C ARG A 25 -10.36 8.56 -3.52
N VAL A 26 -9.27 8.62 -2.77
CA VAL A 26 -8.83 9.83 -2.04
C VAL A 26 -7.49 10.35 -2.55
N LEU A 27 -6.91 9.71 -3.56
CA LEU A 27 -5.58 10.04 -4.08
C LEU A 27 -5.50 11.49 -4.55
N GLU A 28 -6.56 12.00 -5.19
CA GLU A 28 -6.63 13.38 -5.67
C GLU A 28 -6.45 14.42 -4.55
N LEU A 29 -6.90 14.12 -3.33
CA LEU A 29 -6.73 15.01 -2.18
C LEU A 29 -5.26 15.08 -1.75
N PHE A 30 -4.55 13.96 -1.77
CA PHE A 30 -3.12 13.92 -1.47
C PHE A 30 -2.30 14.61 -2.56
N GLU A 31 -2.66 14.41 -3.83
CA GLU A 31 -1.97 15.03 -4.96
C GLU A 31 -2.22 16.54 -5.03
N ALA A 32 -3.36 17.02 -4.54
CA ALA A 32 -3.64 18.45 -4.43
C ALA A 32 -2.73 19.13 -3.37
N GLU A 33 -2.54 18.50 -2.22
CA GLU A 33 -1.72 19.04 -1.12
C GLU A 33 -0.22 18.84 -1.36
N ALA A 34 0.19 17.77 -2.05
CA ALA A 34 1.58 17.47 -2.37
C ALA A 34 1.76 17.00 -3.82
N PRO A 35 1.66 17.91 -4.82
CA PRO A 35 1.71 17.54 -6.25
C PRO A 35 3.00 16.85 -6.69
N GLU A 36 4.12 17.17 -6.03
CA GLU A 36 5.44 16.61 -6.32
C GLU A 36 5.67 15.25 -5.61
N ASP A 37 4.78 14.83 -4.70
CA ASP A 37 4.90 13.55 -4.00
C ASP A 37 4.21 12.43 -4.78
N SER A 38 5.00 11.67 -5.53
CA SER A 38 4.54 10.49 -6.27
C SER A 38 4.35 9.24 -5.41
N ARG A 39 4.79 9.24 -4.14
CA ARG A 39 4.79 8.05 -3.28
C ARG A 39 3.39 7.46 -3.05
N PRO A 40 2.30 8.24 -2.88
CA PRO A 40 0.94 7.69 -2.73
C PRO A 40 0.50 6.89 -3.96
N ARG A 41 0.72 7.44 -5.16
CA ARG A 41 0.40 6.78 -6.43
C ARG A 41 1.20 5.48 -6.60
N ASP A 42 2.50 5.54 -6.34
CA ASP A 42 3.36 4.36 -6.43
C ASP A 42 2.98 3.27 -5.41
N ALA A 43 2.52 3.67 -4.21
CA ALA A 43 2.07 2.74 -3.18
C ALA A 43 0.82 1.98 -3.64
N ILE A 44 -0.13 2.64 -4.30
CA ILE A 44 -1.32 2.01 -4.87
C ILE A 44 -0.92 0.99 -5.95
N VAL A 45 -0.02 1.38 -6.87
CA VAL A 45 0.48 0.48 -7.92
C VAL A 45 1.12 -0.79 -7.33
N ARG A 46 2.02 -0.63 -6.35
CA ARG A 46 2.65 -1.78 -5.67
C ARG A 46 1.63 -2.64 -4.93
N THR A 47 0.66 -2.03 -4.26
CA THR A 47 -0.39 -2.76 -3.53
C THR A 47 -1.23 -3.60 -4.49
N ARG A 48 -1.56 -3.07 -5.68
CA ARG A 48 -2.25 -3.82 -6.74
C ARG A 48 -1.42 -4.97 -7.30
N ALA A 49 -0.12 -4.76 -7.54
CA ALA A 49 0.77 -5.83 -7.98
C ALA A 49 0.89 -6.95 -6.94
N PHE A 50 0.98 -6.62 -5.64
CA PHE A 50 0.92 -7.61 -4.57
C PHE A 50 -0.42 -8.38 -4.56
N ALA A 51 -1.54 -7.68 -4.71
CA ALA A 51 -2.87 -8.29 -4.76
C ALA A 51 -3.02 -9.29 -5.92
N ARG A 52 -2.41 -9.00 -7.07
CA ARG A 52 -2.35 -9.91 -8.25
C ARG A 52 -1.33 -11.05 -8.11
N GLY A 53 -0.50 -11.04 -7.07
CA GLY A 53 0.58 -12.01 -6.87
C GLY A 53 1.83 -11.75 -7.71
N GLU A 54 1.96 -10.56 -8.30
CA GLU A 54 3.10 -10.13 -9.12
C GLU A 54 4.28 -9.64 -8.28
N LEU A 55 4.06 -9.33 -7.00
CA LEU A 55 5.10 -9.03 -6.02
C LEU A 55 5.01 -10.01 -4.85
N CYS A 56 6.15 -10.55 -4.43
CA CYS A 56 6.18 -11.35 -3.21
C CYS A 56 6.17 -10.46 -1.96
N VAL A 57 5.67 -10.96 -0.82
CA VAL A 57 5.63 -10.22 0.47
C VAL A 57 7.02 -9.68 0.84
N ALA A 58 8.08 -10.44 0.53
CA ALA A 58 9.47 -10.05 0.82
C ALA A 58 9.96 -8.84 0.01
N GLU A 59 9.44 -8.62 -1.20
CA GLU A 59 9.69 -7.39 -1.97
C GLU A 59 8.89 -6.22 -1.41
N GLY A 60 7.64 -6.45 -0.99
CA GLY A 60 6.82 -5.45 -0.31
C GLY A 60 7.45 -4.93 0.99
N ILE A 61 8.05 -5.81 1.81
CA ILE A 61 8.73 -5.41 3.06
C ILE A 61 9.96 -4.55 2.78
N ARG A 62 10.75 -4.85 1.74
CA ARG A 62 11.91 -4.03 1.35
C ARG A 62 11.51 -2.61 0.96
N HIS A 63 10.36 -2.44 0.30
CA HIS A 63 9.85 -1.12 -0.08
C HIS A 63 9.06 -0.39 1.02
N ARG A 64 8.71 -1.07 2.12
CA ARG A 64 7.93 -0.50 3.25
C ARG A 64 8.54 0.76 3.84
N PHE A 65 9.87 0.89 3.82
CA PHE A 65 10.59 2.03 4.39
C PHE A 65 10.63 3.28 3.48
N MET A 66 10.25 3.19 2.21
CA MET A 66 10.26 4.35 1.29
C MET A 66 8.96 5.17 1.33
N THR A 67 7.91 4.66 1.98
CA THR A 67 6.54 5.25 1.95
C THR A 67 6.10 5.82 3.31
N GLY A 68 6.89 5.67 4.37
CA GLY A 68 6.50 6.02 5.75
C GLY A 68 6.72 7.48 6.18
N GLY A 69 7.08 8.37 5.26
CA GLY A 69 7.55 9.73 5.58
C GLY A 69 6.49 10.83 5.59
N ALA A 70 5.32 10.63 4.96
CA ALA A 70 4.36 11.71 4.76
C ALA A 70 3.63 12.18 6.05
N ALA A 71 3.68 11.41 7.14
CA ALA A 71 2.95 11.72 8.37
C ALA A 71 3.76 12.52 9.41
N ARG A 72 4.93 13.08 9.06
CA ARG A 72 5.79 13.78 10.03
C ARG A 72 5.98 15.29 9.82
N ASP A 73 5.43 15.87 8.76
CA ASP A 73 5.57 17.30 8.48
C ASP A 73 4.21 18.01 8.45
N VAL A 74 3.49 17.95 9.58
CA VAL A 74 2.38 18.86 9.92
C VAL A 74 2.70 19.54 11.24
#